data_AF-A0A9Y4U476-F1
#
_entry.id   AF-A0A9Y4U476-F1
#
_cell.length_a   1.000
_cell.length_b   1.000
_cell.length_c   1.000
_cell.angle_alpha   90.00
_cell.angle_beta   90.00
_cell.angle_gamma   90.00
#
_symmetry.space_group_name_H-M   'P 1'
#
loop_
_entity.id
_entity.type
_entity.pdbx_description
1 polymer ?
#
loop_
_entity_poly.entity_id
_entity_poly.type
_entity_poly.pdbx_seq_one_letter_code
_entity_poly.pdbx_strand_id
1 'polypeptide(L)'
;MHLEILKAFVGLHEFSDLNLVQALRQFLWSFRLPGEAQKIDRMMEAFATRYCDCNPGVFQSTDTCYILSFAIIMLNTSLHNPNVKDKPSLQRFVSMNRAINNGEDLPTELLTVSCFLFIPHLQVVQKQKSKMATT
;
A
#
# COMPACT_ATOMS: atom_id res chain seq x y z
N MET A 1 -10.27 -3.31 -17.43
CA MET A 1 -9.25 -2.28 -17.20
C MET A 1 -8.22 -2.41 -18.31
N HIS A 2 -7.98 -1.35 -19.07
CA HIS A 2 -6.98 -1.36 -20.14
C HIS A 2 -5.60 -1.19 -19.49
N LEU A 3 -4.75 -2.21 -19.54
CA LEU A 3 -3.46 -2.23 -18.83
C LEU A 3 -2.56 -1.05 -19.19
N GLU A 4 -2.56 -0.63 -20.46
CA GLU A 4 -1.76 0.50 -20.92
C GLU A 4 -2.21 1.84 -20.31
N ILE A 5 -3.52 2.01 -20.07
CA ILE A 5 -4.03 3.20 -19.38
C ILE A 5 -3.62 3.19 -17.92
N LEU A 6 -3.65 2.02 -17.27
CA LEU A 6 -3.19 1.89 -15.88
C LEU A 6 -1.70 2.21 -15.76
N LYS A 7 -0.86 1.67 -16.64
CA LYS A 7 0.58 1.96 -16.66
C LYS A 7 0.84 3.44 -16.88
N ALA A 8 0.18 4.05 -17.87
CA ALA A 8 0.31 5.49 -18.11
C ALA A 8 -0.13 6.32 -16.89
N PHE A 9 -1.28 5.97 -16.29
CA PHE A 9 -1.80 6.64 -15.09
C PHE A 9 -0.84 6.53 -13.89
N VAL A 10 -0.29 5.34 -13.64
CA VAL A 10 0.69 5.12 -12.59
C VAL A 10 1.99 5.88 -12.92
N GLY A 11 2.39 5.93 -14.19
CA GLY A 11 3.54 6.70 -14.66
C GLY A 11 3.45 8.20 -14.42
N LEU A 12 2.23 8.76 -14.34
CA LEU A 12 2.01 10.17 -13.96
C LEU A 12 2.28 10.45 -12.47
N HIS A 13 2.42 9.41 -11.65
CA HIS A 13 2.76 9.59 -10.24
C HIS A 13 4.27 9.67 -10.05
N GLU A 14 4.70 10.69 -9.34
CA GLU A 14 6.07 10.87 -8.87
C GLU A 14 6.17 10.31 -7.44
N PHE A 15 6.97 9.25 -7.29
CA PHE A 15 7.18 8.55 -6.01
C PHE A 15 8.60 8.68 -5.49
N SER A 16 9.45 9.44 -6.17
CA SER A 16 10.83 9.71 -5.75
C SER A 16 10.86 10.37 -4.37
N ASP A 17 11.82 9.97 -3.53
CA ASP A 17 12.01 10.48 -2.16
C ASP A 17 10.82 10.25 -1.20
N LEU A 18 9.78 9.54 -1.63
CA LEU A 18 8.67 9.14 -0.79
C LEU A 18 8.92 7.75 -0.23
N ASN A 19 8.64 7.55 1.05
CA ASN A 19 8.56 6.20 1.59
C ASN A 19 7.32 5.47 1.03
N LEU A 20 7.33 4.12 1.11
CA LEU A 20 6.27 3.28 0.54
C LEU A 20 4.87 3.72 0.94
N VAL A 21 4.71 4.16 2.19
CA VAL A 21 3.43 4.51 2.79
C VAL A 21 2.90 5.83 2.23
N GLN A 22 3.79 6.81 2.06
CA GLN A 22 3.48 8.09 1.44
C GLN A 22 3.09 7.88 -0.03
N ALA A 23 3.88 7.12 -0.77
CA ALA A 23 3.60 6.80 -2.17
C ALA A 23 2.27 6.04 -2.31
N LEU A 24 2.04 5.03 -1.47
CA LEU A 24 0.80 4.24 -1.46
C LEU A 24 -0.41 5.12 -1.11
N ARG A 25 -0.26 6.03 -0.15
CA ARG A 25 -1.32 6.99 0.21
C ARG A 25 -1.64 7.92 -0.96
N GLN A 26 -0.63 8.46 -1.64
CA GLN A 26 -0.81 9.31 -2.80
C GLN A 26 -1.50 8.54 -3.94
N PHE A 27 -1.07 7.32 -4.20
CA PHE A 27 -1.67 6.47 -5.23
C PHE A 27 -3.14 6.18 -4.95
N LEU A 28 -3.47 5.73 -3.73
CA LEU A 28 -4.85 5.46 -3.32
C LEU A 28 -5.68 6.74 -3.13
N TRP A 29 -5.04 7.91 -3.02
CA TRP A 29 -5.72 9.21 -3.05
C TRP A 29 -6.19 9.58 -4.46
N SER A 30 -5.65 8.99 -5.52
CA SER A 30 -6.04 9.33 -6.88
C SER A 30 -7.33 8.61 -7.34
N PHE A 31 -7.66 7.45 -6.78
CA PHE A 31 -8.85 6.68 -7.19
C PHE A 31 -9.57 5.99 -6.02
N ARG A 32 -10.69 5.31 -6.32
CA ARG A 32 -11.42 4.43 -5.42
C ARG A 32 -11.02 3.00 -5.74
N LEU A 33 -10.62 2.22 -4.73
CA LEU A 33 -10.27 0.83 -4.95
C LEU A 33 -11.49 0.08 -5.52
N PRO A 34 -11.34 -0.64 -6.65
CA PRO A 34 -12.42 -1.46 -7.20
C PRO A 34 -12.74 -2.62 -6.25
N GLY A 35 -13.99 -3.08 -6.21
CA GLY A 35 -14.38 -4.22 -5.37
C GLY A 35 -13.94 -5.58 -5.90
N GLU A 36 -13.47 -5.65 -7.14
CA GLU A 36 -13.02 -6.88 -7.80
C GLU A 36 -11.54 -7.15 -7.50
N ALA A 37 -11.24 -8.29 -6.86
CA ALA A 37 -9.88 -8.65 -6.44
C ALA A 37 -8.86 -8.58 -7.59
N GLN A 38 -9.21 -9.08 -8.78
CA GLN A 38 -8.33 -9.06 -9.97
C GLN A 38 -7.96 -7.65 -10.43
N LYS A 39 -8.80 -6.64 -10.17
CA LYS A 39 -8.49 -5.24 -10.51
C LYS A 39 -7.56 -4.62 -9.48
N ILE A 40 -7.78 -4.89 -8.19
CA ILE A 40 -6.90 -4.45 -7.11
C ILE A 40 -5.50 -4.99 -7.33
N ASP A 41 -5.40 -6.29 -7.61
CA ASP A 41 -4.16 -7.01 -7.86
C ASP A 41 -3.30 -6.31 -8.94
N ARG A 42 -3.86 -6.10 -10.14
CA ARG A 42 -3.20 -5.39 -11.23
C ARG A 42 -2.79 -3.95 -10.89
N MET A 43 -3.60 -3.23 -10.11
CA MET A 43 -3.28 -1.86 -9.69
C MET A 43 -2.09 -1.84 -8.74
N MET A 44 -2.01 -2.81 -7.83
CA MET A 44 -0.93 -2.94 -6.86
C MET A 44 0.37 -3.41 -7.51
N GLU A 45 0.32 -4.33 -8.48
CA GLU A 45 1.49 -4.71 -9.28
C GLU A 45 2.09 -3.51 -10.01
N ALA A 46 1.25 -2.71 -10.68
CA ALA A 46 1.69 -1.52 -11.39
C ALA A 46 2.29 -0.47 -10.45
N PHE A 47 1.66 -0.27 -9.28
CA PHE A 47 2.19 0.60 -8.23
C PHE A 47 3.57 0.14 -7.73
N ALA A 48 3.71 -1.13 -7.39
CA ALA A 48 4.96 -1.68 -6.87
C ALA A 48 6.09 -1.54 -7.89
N THR A 49 5.80 -1.83 -9.17
CA THR A 49 6.76 -1.66 -10.26
C THR A 49 7.24 -0.21 -10.32
N ARG A 50 6.31 0.74 -10.39
CA ARG A 50 6.65 2.16 -10.46
C ARG A 50 7.38 2.67 -9.22
N TYR A 51 7.01 2.21 -8.03
CA TYR A 51 7.69 2.61 -6.80
C TYR A 51 9.16 2.18 -6.80
N CYS A 52 9.43 0.93 -7.19
CA CYS A 52 10.80 0.41 -7.32
C CYS A 52 11.60 1.16 -8.39
N ASP A 53 10.98 1.51 -9.53
CA ASP A 53 11.63 2.29 -10.58
C ASP A 53 12.02 3.69 -10.10
N CYS A 54 11.16 4.34 -9.30
CA CYS A 54 11.43 5.67 -8.74
C CYS A 54 12.40 5.64 -7.55
N ASN A 55 12.50 4.52 -6.83
CA ASN A 55 13.29 4.39 -5.60
C ASN A 55 14.23 3.17 -5.67
N PRO A 56 15.25 3.20 -6.54
CA PRO A 56 16.18 2.08 -6.69
C PRO A 56 16.92 1.82 -5.38
N GLY A 57 17.02 0.54 -4.99
CA GLY A 57 17.74 0.11 -3.78
C GLY A 57 16.93 0.09 -2.49
N VAL A 58 15.67 0.57 -2.49
CA VAL A 58 14.79 0.46 -1.29
C VAL A 58 14.28 -0.96 -1.09
N PHE A 59 13.94 -1.65 -2.16
CA PHE A 59 13.51 -3.06 -2.15
C PHE A 59 14.39 -3.87 -3.09
N GLN A 60 14.68 -5.13 -2.73
CA GLN A 60 15.45 -6.02 -3.60
C GLN A 60 14.64 -6.52 -4.79
N SER A 61 13.32 -6.58 -4.66
CA SER A 61 12.41 -7.00 -5.73
C SER A 61 11.10 -6.22 -5.69
N THR A 62 10.48 -6.10 -6.86
CA THR A 62 9.12 -5.57 -6.99
C THR A 62 8.11 -6.41 -6.21
N ASP A 63 8.34 -7.72 -6.12
CA ASP A 63 7.50 -8.65 -5.37
C ASP A 63 7.47 -8.29 -3.87
N THR A 64 8.62 -7.97 -3.27
CA THR A 64 8.68 -7.52 -1.88
C THR A 64 7.89 -6.23 -1.67
N CYS A 65 8.01 -5.27 -2.60
CA CYS A 65 7.25 -4.02 -2.56
C CYS A 65 5.73 -4.29 -2.66
N TYR A 66 5.32 -5.19 -3.56
CA TYR A 66 3.94 -5.61 -3.74
C TYR A 66 3.37 -6.28 -2.47
N ILE A 67 4.07 -7.29 -1.94
CA ILE A 67 3.65 -8.04 -0.75
C ILE A 67 3.49 -7.10 0.44
N LEU A 68 4.48 -6.22 0.65
CA LEU A 68 4.44 -5.27 1.76
C LEU A 68 3.29 -4.27 1.61
N SER A 69 3.04 -3.79 0.40
CA SER A 69 1.92 -2.89 0.13
C SER A 69 0.57 -3.53 0.47
N PHE A 70 0.38 -4.80 0.12
CA PHE A 70 -0.80 -5.57 0.51
C PHE A 70 -0.89 -5.77 2.02
N ALA A 71 0.23 -6.11 2.67
CA ALA A 71 0.28 -6.27 4.13
C ALA A 71 -0.12 -4.98 4.85
N ILE A 72 0.28 -3.81 4.35
CA ILE A 72 -0.09 -2.49 4.89
C ILE A 72 -1.60 -2.23 4.73
N ILE A 73 -2.18 -2.55 3.57
CA ILE A 73 -3.63 -2.39 3.32
C ILE A 73 -4.45 -3.34 4.22
N MET A 74 -4.00 -4.59 4.36
CA MET A 74 -4.63 -5.57 5.24
C MET A 74 -4.55 -5.15 6.71
N LEU A 75 -3.38 -4.66 7.15
CA LEU A 75 -3.18 -4.16 8.51
C LEU A 75 -4.16 -3.02 8.82
N ASN A 76 -4.33 -2.08 7.90
CA ASN A 76 -5.31 -0.98 8.04
C ASN A 76 -6.74 -1.55 8.24
N THR A 77 -7.12 -2.52 7.41
CA THR A 77 -8.42 -3.18 7.50
C THR A 77 -8.61 -3.88 8.86
N SER A 78 -7.61 -4.61 9.35
CA SER A 78 -7.68 -5.32 10.63
C SER A 78 -7.73 -4.37 11.83
N LEU A 79 -6.98 -3.27 11.84
CA LEU A 79 -6.92 -2.35 12.98
C LEU A 79 -8.19 -1.52 13.17
N HIS A 80 -8.94 -1.29 12.09
CA HIS A 80 -10.16 -0.49 12.08
C HIS A 80 -11.46 -1.28 11.95
N ASN A 81 -11.39 -2.59 11.68
CA ASN A 81 -12.57 -3.43 11.68
C ASN A 81 -13.03 -3.67 13.13
N PRO A 82 -14.21 -3.16 13.55
CA PRO A 82 -14.69 -3.33 14.93
C PRO A 82 -14.95 -4.79 15.30
N ASN A 83 -15.07 -5.67 14.31
CA ASN A 83 -15.22 -7.11 14.53
C ASN A 83 -13.90 -7.83 14.87
N VAL A 84 -12.75 -7.17 14.67
CA VAL A 84 -11.44 -7.70 15.04
C VAL A 84 -11.15 -7.33 16.49
N LYS A 85 -11.34 -8.31 17.38
CA LYS A 85 -11.12 -8.14 18.83
C LYS A 85 -9.63 -8.06 19.20
N ASP A 86 -8.80 -8.79 18.46
CA ASP A 86 -7.36 -8.88 18.72
C ASP A 86 -6.60 -8.12 17.63
N LYS A 87 -6.27 -6.86 17.94
CA LYS A 87 -5.63 -5.96 17.01
C LYS A 87 -4.14 -6.29 16.93
N PRO A 88 -3.57 -6.56 15.74
CA PRO A 88 -2.16 -6.87 15.62
C PRO A 88 -1.30 -5.71 16.14
N SER A 89 -0.38 -6.00 17.06
CA SER A 89 0.61 -5.04 17.53
C SER A 89 1.64 -4.74 16.44
N LEU A 90 2.34 -3.60 16.56
CA LEU A 90 3.47 -3.27 15.67
C LEU A 90 4.49 -4.41 15.64
N GLN A 91 4.83 -5.00 16.80
CA GLN A 91 5.75 -6.13 16.85
C GLN A 91 5.22 -7.35 16.09
N ARG A 92 3.91 -7.63 16.17
CA ARG A 92 3.30 -8.71 15.41
C ARG A 92 3.38 -8.44 13.91
N PHE A 93 3.09 -7.22 13.46
CA PHE A 93 3.24 -6.83 12.06
C PHE A 93 4.69 -6.96 11.56
N VAL A 94 5.67 -6.52 12.36
CA VAL A 94 7.09 -6.68 12.03
C VAL A 94 7.45 -8.16 11.92
N SER A 95 7.00 -9.00 12.87
CA SER A 95 7.28 -10.45 12.84
C SER A 95 6.66 -11.15 11.63
N MET A 96 5.46 -10.73 11.20
CA MET A 96 4.76 -11.30 10.04
C MET A 96 5.42 -10.93 8.71
N ASN A 97 6.20 -9.86 8.67
CA ASN A 97 6.90 -9.40 7.46
C ASN A 97 8.42 -9.60 7.57
N ARG A 98 8.88 -10.50 8.45
CA ARG A 98 10.28 -10.93 8.44
C ARG A 98 10.60 -11.75 7.21
N ALA A 99 11.84 -11.66 6.73
CA ALA A 99 12.35 -12.40 5.58
C ALA A 99 11.62 -12.16 4.23
N ILE A 100 10.72 -11.17 4.12
CA ILE A 100 9.95 -10.93 2.89
C ILE A 100 10.79 -10.28 1.78
N ASN A 101 11.98 -9.79 2.10
CA ASN A 101 12.92 -9.19 1.16
C ASN A 101 13.90 -10.25 0.64
N ASN A 102 13.40 -11.23 -0.12
CA ASN A 102 14.18 -12.39 -0.61
C ASN A 102 14.93 -13.17 0.47
N GLY A 103 14.33 -13.33 1.66
CA GLY A 103 14.95 -13.98 2.81
C GLY A 103 15.57 -13.02 3.82
N GLU A 104 15.67 -11.73 3.51
CA GLU A 104 16.12 -10.68 4.44
C GLU A 104 14.96 -9.92 5.10
N ASP A 105 15.26 -9.34 6.26
CA ASP A 105 14.35 -8.46 6.98
C ASP A 105 14.37 -7.06 6.39
N LEU A 106 13.19 -6.45 6.25
CA LEU A 106 13.09 -5.03 5.93
C LEU A 106 13.48 -4.17 7.13
N PRO A 107 13.98 -2.93 6.91
CA PRO A 107 14.28 -2.02 8.00
C PRO A 107 13.07 -1.83 8.93
N THR A 108 13.26 -2.04 10.23
CA THR A 108 12.19 -1.91 11.25
C THR A 108 11.53 -0.53 11.20
N GLU A 109 12.29 0.51 10.87
CA GLU A 109 11.77 1.87 10.71
C GLU A 109 10.72 1.95 9.59
N LEU A 110 10.96 1.31 8.44
CA LEU A 110 10.02 1.27 7.32
C LEU A 110 8.69 0.62 7.74
N LEU A 111 8.76 -0.49 8.50
CA LEU A 111 7.58 -1.20 9.03
C LEU A 111 6.86 -0.39 10.11
N THR A 112 7.61 0.34 10.93
CA THR A 112 7.09 1.20 11.99
C THR A 112 6.35 2.40 11.43
N VAL A 113 6.97 3.13 10.51
CA VAL A 113 6.38 4.28 9.80
C VAL A 113 5.11 3.86 9.06
N SER A 114 5.08 2.66 8.49
CA SER A 114 3.90 2.06 7.85
C SER A 114 2.71 1.90 8.77
N CYS A 115 2.96 1.52 10.04
CA CYS A 115 1.90 1.43 11.02
C CYS A 115 1.43 2.84 11.45
N PHE A 116 2.32 3.81 11.67
CA PHE A 116 1.89 5.09 12.23
C PHE A 116 1.25 6.06 11.22
N LEU A 117 1.72 6.12 9.96
CA LEU A 117 1.31 7.17 9.01
C LEU A 117 0.07 6.81 8.16
N PHE A 118 -0.16 5.52 7.90
CA PHE A 118 -1.19 5.11 6.93
C PHE A 118 -2.61 5.04 7.52
N ILE A 119 -2.68 4.77 8.82
CA ILE A 119 -3.86 4.26 9.52
C ILE A 119 -5.01 5.27 9.60
N PRO A 120 -4.84 6.50 10.15
CA PRO A 120 -5.97 7.42 10.29
C PRO A 120 -6.43 8.04 8.96
N HIS A 121 -5.54 8.15 7.97
CA HIS A 121 -5.80 9.01 6.82
C HIS A 121 -6.54 8.30 5.67
N LEU A 122 -6.27 7.02 5.40
CA LEU A 122 -6.80 6.31 4.22
C LEU A 122 -8.34 6.12 4.26
N GLN A 123 -8.91 5.74 5.41
CA GLN A 123 -10.36 5.56 5.54
C GLN A 123 -11.15 6.86 5.37
N VAL A 124 -10.61 7.99 5.82
CA VAL A 124 -11.24 9.31 5.63
C VAL A 124 -11.36 9.60 4.14
N VAL A 125 -10.30 9.36 3.37
CA VAL A 125 -10.32 9.50 1.90
C VAL A 125 -11.29 8.52 1.27
N GLN A 126 -11.25 7.26 1.71
CA GLN A 126 -12.06 6.17 1.17
C GLN A 126 -13.54 6.24 1.58
N LYS A 127 -13.91 7.09 2.54
CA LYS A 127 -15.30 7.47 2.82
C LYS A 127 -15.71 8.77 2.12
N GLN A 128 -14.86 9.80 2.07
CA GLN A 128 -15.20 11.11 1.49
C GLN A 128 -15.54 11.06 -0.02
N LYS A 129 -14.70 10.48 -0.88
CA LYS A 129 -15.07 10.27 -2.30
C LYS A 129 -16.27 9.34 -2.55
N SER A 130 -16.78 8.60 -1.56
CA SER A 130 -17.95 7.73 -1.70
C SER A 130 -19.18 8.59 -1.55
N LYS A 131 -19.15 9.55 -0.61
CA LYS A 131 -20.16 10.59 -0.47
C LYS A 131 -20.21 11.51 -1.70
N MET A 132 -19.05 11.93 -2.24
CA MET A 132 -19.02 12.81 -3.43
C MET A 132 -19.45 12.13 -4.74
N ALA A 133 -19.27 10.82 -4.90
CA ALA A 133 -19.70 10.11 -6.12
C ALA A 133 -21.21 9.84 -6.18
N THR A 134 -21.97 10.20 -5.14
CA THR A 134 -23.41 9.98 -5.02
C THR A 134 -24.22 11.28 -5.09
N THR A 135 -23.62 12.37 -5.59
CA THR A 135 -24.25 13.68 -5.81
C THR A 135 -23.89 14.15 -7.21
#